data_AF-A0A2E4E3W2-F1
#
_entry.id   AF-A0A2E4E3W2-F1
#
_cell.length_a   1.000
_cell.length_b   1.000
_cell.length_c   1.000
_cell.angle_alpha   90.00
_cell.angle_beta   90.00
_cell.angle_gamma   90.00
#
_symmetry.space_group_name_H-M   'P 1'
#
loop_
_entity.id
_entity.type
_entity.pdbx_description
1 polymer ?
#
loop_
_entity_poly.entity_id
_entity_poly.type
_entity_poly.pdbx_seq_one_letter_code
_entity_poly.pdbx_strand_id
1 'polypeptide(L)'
;MIKIVLNIIFFSLVSSFVHSSEEKDNEVISMKLIAQNCNGCHGWDAKGIENMYSITKLNYEEFIKKMNYYKKENTNSVMKRILTVFTDEDIIRLADFYYKNEDSE
;
A
#
# COMPACT_ATOMS: atom_id res chain seq x y z
N MET A 1 16.52 -43.23 38.56
CA MET A 1 15.13 -42.72 38.42
C MET A 1 15.05 -41.19 38.43
N ILE A 2 15.88 -40.47 39.20
CA ILE A 2 15.87 -38.99 39.25
C ILE A 2 16.32 -38.30 37.94
N LYS A 3 17.17 -38.94 37.11
CA LYS A 3 17.66 -38.35 35.85
C LYS A 3 16.64 -38.34 34.69
N ILE A 4 15.56 -39.12 34.78
CA ILE A 4 14.53 -39.19 33.71
C ILE A 4 13.51 -38.07 33.89
N VAL A 5 13.23 -37.65 35.13
CA VAL A 5 12.26 -36.58 35.42
C VAL A 5 12.74 -35.21 34.95
N LEU A 6 14.05 -34.96 34.96
CA LEU A 6 14.64 -33.68 34.54
C LEU A 6 14.53 -33.45 33.02
N ASN A 7 14.55 -34.51 32.20
CA ASN A 7 14.44 -34.42 30.74
C ASN A 7 12.98 -34.30 30.26
N ILE A 8 12.01 -34.77 31.06
CA ILE A 8 10.58 -34.64 30.75
C ILE A 8 10.08 -33.22 31.04
N ILE A 9 10.62 -32.56 32.07
CA ILE A 9 10.30 -31.15 32.38
C ILE A 9 10.80 -30.21 31.28
N PHE A 10 11.94 -30.52 30.65
CA PHE A 10 12.48 -29.71 29.55
C PHE A 10 11.67 -29.86 28.25
N PHE A 11 11.07 -31.02 28.00
CA PHE A 11 10.24 -31.25 26.81
C PHE A 11 8.81 -30.72 26.95
N SER A 12 8.31 -30.54 28.18
CA SER A 12 6.94 -30.05 28.44
C SER A 12 6.79 -28.52 28.39
N LEU A 13 7.89 -27.76 28.38
CA LEU A 13 7.84 -26.28 28.31
C LEU A 13 7.75 -25.73 26.88
N VAL A 14 8.00 -26.57 25.87
CA VAL A 14 8.05 -26.13 24.46
C VAL A 14 6.70 -26.24 23.75
N SER A 15 5.73 -26.98 24.31
CA SER A 15 4.42 -27.20 23.68
C SER A 15 3.43 -26.03 23.84
N SER A 16 3.75 -25.00 24.63
CA SER A 16 2.92 -23.80 24.75
C SER A 16 3.27 -22.72 23.72
N PHE A 17 4.19 -22.99 22.78
CA PHE A 17 4.72 -21.99 21.85
C PHE A 17 4.52 -22.33 20.38
N VAL A 18 3.53 -23.15 20.00
CA VAL A 18 3.13 -23.27 18.58
C VAL A 18 1.62 -23.48 18.48
N HIS A 19 0.85 -22.44 18.81
CA HIS A 19 -0.39 -22.16 18.09
C HIS A 19 -0.23 -20.81 17.40
N SER A 20 0.77 -20.73 16.51
CA SER A 20 0.70 -19.72 15.45
C SER A 20 -0.45 -20.18 14.57
N SER A 21 -1.61 -19.56 14.73
CA SER A 21 -2.60 -19.52 13.66
C SER A 21 -1.86 -19.09 12.41
N GLU A 22 -1.77 -19.96 11.40
CA GLU A 22 -1.55 -19.51 10.02
C GLU A 22 -2.77 -18.67 9.65
N GLU A 23 -2.78 -17.42 10.10
CA GLU A 23 -3.53 -16.38 9.44
C GLU A 23 -2.85 -16.25 8.09
N LYS A 24 -3.54 -16.69 7.02
CA LYS A 24 -3.16 -16.35 5.67
C LYS A 24 -3.21 -14.82 5.61
N ASP A 25 -2.08 -14.18 5.86
CA ASP A 25 -1.89 -12.75 5.63
C ASP A 25 -2.25 -12.51 4.17
N ASN A 26 -3.46 -11.99 3.96
CA ASN A 26 -3.85 -11.35 2.73
C ASN A 26 -3.04 -10.05 2.68
N GLU A 27 -1.78 -10.12 2.26
CA GLU A 27 -0.82 -9.01 2.27
C GLU A 27 -1.50 -7.69 1.85
N VAL A 28 -1.82 -6.85 2.84
CA VAL A 28 -2.47 -5.57 2.60
C VAL A 28 -1.37 -4.62 2.13
N ILE A 29 -1.30 -4.41 0.82
CA ILE A 29 -0.36 -3.44 0.23
C ILE A 29 -0.71 -2.04 0.76
N SER A 30 0.26 -1.36 1.38
CA SER A 30 0.04 -0.03 1.94
C SER A 30 -0.10 1.04 0.85
N MET A 31 -0.97 2.04 1.08
CA MET A 31 -1.10 3.18 0.15
C MET A 31 0.20 3.98 0.02
N LYS A 32 1.04 4.00 1.07
CA LYS A 32 2.37 4.57 1.04
C LYS A 32 3.26 3.90 -0.01
N LEU A 33 3.28 2.57 -0.07
CA LEU A 33 4.06 1.83 -1.07
C LEU A 33 3.52 2.07 -2.49
N ILE A 34 2.20 2.12 -2.66
CA ILE A 34 1.58 2.43 -3.96
C ILE A 34 1.96 3.84 -4.41
N ALA A 35 1.86 4.84 -3.52
CA ALA A 35 2.23 6.22 -3.80
C ALA A 35 3.71 6.38 -4.16
N GLN A 36 4.61 5.60 -3.55
CA GLN A 36 6.03 5.58 -3.91
C GLN A 36 6.24 5.13 -5.37
N ASN A 37 5.43 4.21 -5.90
CA ASN A 37 5.50 3.83 -7.30
C ASN A 37 5.05 4.97 -8.24
N CYS A 38 4.11 5.82 -7.81
CA CYS A 38 3.70 6.99 -8.57
C CYS A 38 4.85 8.00 -8.74
N ASN A 39 5.70 8.13 -7.71
CA ASN A 39 6.87 9.03 -7.73
C ASN A 39 7.89 8.65 -8.81
N GLY A 40 7.95 7.38 -9.22
CA GLY A 40 8.85 6.92 -10.27
C GLY A 40 8.68 7.65 -11.60
N CYS A 41 7.45 8.10 -11.90
CA CYS A 41 7.15 8.92 -13.08
C CYS A 41 6.86 10.38 -12.70
N HIS A 42 6.13 10.62 -11.61
CA HIS A 42 5.64 11.95 -11.21
C HIS A 42 6.64 12.74 -10.36
N GLY A 43 7.88 12.28 -10.23
CA GLY A 43 8.93 12.95 -9.47
C GLY A 43 8.86 12.68 -7.97
N TRP A 44 9.87 13.18 -7.26
CA TRP A 44 9.99 13.06 -5.82
C TRP A 44 8.76 13.67 -5.10
N ASP A 45 8.20 12.96 -4.13
CA ASP A 45 6.93 13.29 -3.45
C ASP A 45 5.78 13.64 -4.40
N ALA A 46 5.79 13.09 -5.62
CA ALA A 46 4.86 13.41 -6.69
C ALA A 46 4.72 14.92 -7.01
N LYS A 47 5.80 15.69 -6.80
CA LYS A 47 5.87 17.14 -7.06
C LYS A 47 6.02 17.51 -8.54
N GLY A 48 6.06 16.53 -9.43
CA GLY A 48 6.24 16.70 -10.87
C GLY A 48 7.71 16.84 -11.25
N ILE A 49 7.96 16.65 -12.55
CA ILE A 49 9.23 16.94 -13.23
C ILE A 49 8.91 17.63 -14.56
N GLU A 50 9.92 18.08 -15.32
CA GLU A 50 9.73 18.86 -16.55
C GLU A 50 8.64 18.31 -17.50
N ASN A 51 8.62 16.99 -17.69
CA ASN A 51 7.69 16.30 -18.60
C ASN A 51 6.57 15.53 -17.89
N MET A 52 6.40 15.70 -16.56
CA MET A 52 5.36 14.99 -15.83
C MET A 52 4.67 15.88 -14.80
N TYR A 53 3.34 15.89 -14.84
CA TYR A 53 2.52 16.70 -13.94
C TYR A 53 2.71 16.31 -12.47
N SER A 54 2.65 17.32 -11.59
CA SER A 54 2.57 17.10 -10.14
C SER A 54 1.21 16.56 -9.75
N ILE A 55 1.21 15.51 -8.93
CA ILE A 55 -0.01 14.99 -8.30
C ILE A 55 -0.41 15.91 -7.14
N THR A 56 0.55 16.32 -6.31
CA THR A 56 0.31 17.13 -5.10
C THR A 56 -0.18 18.55 -5.37
N LYS A 57 -0.13 19.04 -6.62
CA LYS A 57 -0.74 20.32 -7.02
C LYS A 57 -2.25 20.26 -7.29
N LEU A 58 -2.82 19.06 -7.40
CA LEU A 58 -4.27 18.90 -7.50
C LEU A 58 -4.90 19.02 -6.11
N ASN A 59 -6.20 19.25 -6.05
CA ASN A 59 -6.97 18.97 -4.83
C ASN A 59 -7.56 17.55 -4.84
N TYR A 60 -8.13 17.12 -3.71
CA TYR A 60 -8.71 15.80 -3.50
C TYR A 60 -9.74 15.41 -4.58
N GLU A 61 -10.68 16.32 -4.89
CA GLU A 61 -11.73 16.05 -5.89
C GLU A 61 -11.18 16.00 -7.31
N GLU A 62 -10.25 16.89 -7.64
CA GLU A 62 -9.57 16.93 -8.93
C GLU A 62 -8.76 15.66 -9.19
N PHE A 63 -8.07 15.15 -8.18
CA PHE A 63 -7.35 13.88 -8.25
C PHE A 63 -8.29 12.73 -8.59
N ILE A 64 -9.35 12.54 -7.80
CA ILE A 64 -10.32 11.46 -8.02
C ILE A 64 -10.94 11.57 -9.42
N LYS A 65 -11.32 12.79 -9.84
CA LYS A 65 -11.88 13.03 -11.17
C LYS A 65 -10.90 12.67 -12.28
N LYS A 66 -9.63 13.07 -12.17
CA LYS A 66 -8.59 12.77 -13.17
C LYS A 66 -8.26 11.27 -13.23
N MET A 67 -8.16 10.61 -12.09
CA MET A 67 -7.91 9.16 -12.03
C MET A 67 -9.03 8.39 -12.73
N ASN A 68 -10.29 8.71 -12.43
CA ASN A 68 -11.45 8.11 -13.09
C ASN A 68 -11.52 8.43 -14.59
N TYR A 69 -11.15 9.65 -14.99
CA TYR A 69 -11.06 10.03 -16.38
C TYR A 69 -10.00 9.19 -17.13
N TYR A 70 -8.77 9.10 -16.61
CA TYR A 70 -7.69 8.33 -17.25
C TYR A 70 -7.95 6.82 -17.26
N LYS A 71 -8.68 6.28 -16.28
CA LYS A 71 -9.10 4.86 -16.28
C LYS A 71 -10.02 4.54 -17.46
N LYS A 72 -10.85 5.49 -17.89
CA LYS A 72 -11.83 5.34 -18.99
C LYS A 72 -11.23 5.72 -20.34
N GLU A 73 -10.61 6.89 -20.42
CA GLU A 73 -10.18 7.51 -21.67
C GLU A 73 -8.83 7.00 -22.19
N ASN A 74 -8.73 6.83 -23.51
CA ASN A 74 -7.49 6.39 -24.17
C ASN A 74 -6.51 7.53 -24.47
N THR A 75 -6.86 8.78 -24.17
CA THR A 75 -6.03 9.96 -24.46
C THR A 75 -4.70 9.95 -23.71
N ASN A 76 -4.64 9.29 -22.55
CA ASN A 76 -3.40 9.02 -21.82
C ASN A 76 -3.18 7.51 -21.70
N SER A 77 -2.56 6.92 -22.73
CA SER A 77 -2.38 5.47 -22.85
C SER A 77 -1.55 4.86 -21.72
N VAL A 78 -0.59 5.60 -21.16
CA VAL A 78 0.24 5.14 -20.05
C VAL A 78 -0.57 5.11 -18.76
N MET A 79 -1.18 6.22 -18.35
CA MET A 79 -1.96 6.24 -17.11
C MET A 79 -3.16 5.29 -17.18
N LYS A 80 -3.80 5.13 -18.33
CA LYS A 80 -4.85 4.11 -18.49
C LYS A 80 -4.34 2.71 -18.13
N ARG A 81 -3.16 2.32 -18.64
CA ARG A 81 -2.54 1.02 -18.37
C ARG A 81 -2.17 0.85 -16.89
N ILE A 82 -1.69 1.91 -16.24
CA ILE A 82 -1.38 1.88 -14.80
C ILE A 82 -2.66 1.69 -13.98
N LEU A 83 -3.75 2.37 -14.37
CA LEU A 83 -4.99 2.41 -13.60
C LEU A 83 -5.94 1.23 -13.85
N THR A 84 -5.60 0.28 -14.72
CA THR A 84 -6.48 -0.87 -15.02
C THR A 84 -6.73 -1.77 -13.82
N VAL A 85 -5.77 -1.84 -12.89
CA VAL A 85 -5.82 -2.68 -11.70
C VAL A 85 -6.38 -1.95 -10.48
N PHE A 86 -6.59 -0.64 -10.56
CA PHE A 86 -7.06 0.17 -9.43
C PHE A 86 -8.58 0.09 -9.34
N THR A 87 -9.11 -0.29 -8.18
CA THR A 87 -10.53 -0.15 -7.86
C THR A 87 -10.87 1.31 -7.57
N ASP A 88 -12.15 1.64 -7.53
CA ASP A 88 -12.58 2.99 -7.18
C ASP A 88 -12.27 3.31 -5.71
N GLU A 89 -12.28 2.30 -4.84
CA GLU A 89 -11.86 2.41 -3.44
C GLU A 89 -10.35 2.68 -3.32
N ASP A 90 -9.50 2.03 -4.13
CA ASP A 90 -8.05 2.31 -4.15
C ASP A 90 -7.78 3.77 -4.54
N ILE A 91 -8.53 4.30 -5.52
CA ILE A 91 -8.42 5.71 -5.93
C ILE A 91 -8.77 6.64 -4.77
N ILE A 92 -9.82 6.33 -4.00
CA ILE A 92 -10.22 7.12 -2.82
C ILE A 92 -9.14 7.05 -1.74
N ARG A 93 -8.65 5.85 -1.41
CA ARG A 93 -7.59 5.66 -0.38
C ARG A 93 -6.28 6.35 -0.76
N LEU A 94 -5.93 6.37 -2.05
CA LEU A 94 -4.77 7.09 -2.54
C LEU A 94 -4.98 8.61 -2.50
N ALA A 95 -6.20 9.09 -2.74
CA ALA A 95 -6.55 10.50 -2.56
C ALA A 95 -6.47 10.91 -1.08
N ASP A 96 -6.95 10.06 -0.17
CA ASP A 96 -6.82 10.28 1.27
C ASP A 96 -5.35 10.42 1.67
N PHE A 97 -4.50 9.50 1.20
CA PHE A 97 -3.06 9.52 1.43
C PHE A 97 -2.41 10.84 0.97
N TYR A 98 -2.76 11.35 -0.22
CA TYR A 98 -2.14 12.57 -0.75
C TYR A 98 -2.65 13.88 -0.15
N TYR A 99 -3.91 13.95 0.29
CA TYR A 99 -4.58 15.24 0.53
C TYR A 99 -5.30 15.41 1.87
N LYS A 100 -5.44 14.37 2.70
CA LYS A 100 -6.11 14.51 4.00
C LYS A 100 -5.19 14.75 5.19
N ASN A 101 -3.89 14.94 4.94
CA ASN A 101 -2.82 15.11 5.92
C ASN A 101 -2.65 13.88 6.83
N GLU A 102 -1.56 13.15 6.65
CA GLU A 102 -0.77 12.70 7.81
C GLU A 102 0.25 13.81 8.08
N ASP A 103 -0.15 14.83 8.84
CA ASP A 103 0.85 15.51 9.64
C ASP A 103 1.47 14.46 10.59
N SER A 104 2.79 14.46 10.69
CA SER A 104 3.66 13.69 11.62
C SER A 104 4.16 12.30 11.18
N GLU A 105 5.22 12.31 10.37
CA GLU A 105 6.51 11.72 10.78
C GLU A 105 7.69 12.48 10.17
#